data_AF-A0A0V0GFK2-F1
#
_entry.id   AF-A0A0V0GFK2-F1
#
_cell.length_a   1.000
_cell.length_b   1.000
_cell.length_c   1.000
_cell.angle_alpha   90.00
_cell.angle_beta   90.00
_cell.angle_gamma   90.00
#
_symmetry.space_group_name_H-M   'P 1'
#
loop_
_entity.id
_entity.type
_entity.pdbx_description
1 polymer ?
#
loop_
_entity_poly.entity_id
_entity_poly.type
_entity_poly.pdbx_seq_one_letter_code
_entity_poly.pdbx_strand_id
1 'polypeptide(L)'
;MIQKGLVYAVLTCIIGQISCLPTISDQSVRGYLTERTCWWNEICKEEFQNQFKCKCPLWSFCRSEGRYYSAYCSMTSTGYIWTQPD
;
A
#
# COMPACT_ATOMS: atom_id res chain seq x y z
N MET A 1 22.84 7.37 -24.60
CA MET A 1 21.81 8.38 -24.28
C MET A 1 20.92 7.98 -23.09
N ILE A 2 21.37 7.11 -22.18
CA ILE A 2 20.51 6.48 -21.13
C ILE A 2 20.81 7.03 -19.71
N GLN A 3 21.84 7.87 -19.54
CA GLN A 3 22.32 8.28 -18.22
C GLN A 3 21.81 9.65 -17.74
N LYS A 4 21.15 10.42 -18.61
CA LYS A 4 20.64 11.77 -18.28
C LYS A 4 19.27 11.78 -17.58
N GLY A 5 18.49 10.69 -17.71
CA GLY A 5 17.15 10.59 -17.10
C GLY A 5 17.17 10.37 -15.59
N LEU A 6 18.15 9.60 -15.08
CA LEU A 6 18.26 9.30 -13.65
C LEU A 6 18.67 10.54 -12.84
N VAL A 7 19.61 11.34 -13.36
CA VAL A 7 20.06 12.58 -12.69
C VAL A 7 18.94 13.60 -12.67
N TYR A 8 18.15 13.73 -13.75
CA TYR A 8 16.99 14.63 -13.79
C TYR A 8 15.90 14.23 -12.80
N ALA A 9 15.61 12.92 -12.66
CA ALA A 9 14.64 12.42 -11.69
C ALA A 9 15.07 12.61 -10.23
N VAL A 10 16.37 12.50 -9.94
CA VAL A 10 16.91 12.78 -8.60
C VAL A 10 16.90 14.28 -8.32
N LEU A 11 17.24 15.11 -9.32
CA LEU A 11 17.29 16.56 -9.16
C LEU A 11 15.90 17.18 -8.95
N THR A 12 14.85 16.65 -9.57
CA THR A 12 13.48 17.12 -9.35
C THR A 12 12.90 16.72 -7.99
N CYS A 13 13.44 15.70 -7.31
CA CYS A 13 13.07 15.40 -5.92
C CYS A 13 13.60 16.45 -4.92
N ILE A 14 14.71 17.14 -5.23
CA ILE A 14 15.41 18.02 -4.29
C ILE A 14 14.80 19.44 -4.23
N ILE A 15 14.17 19.93 -5.32
CA ILE A 15 13.86 21.36 -5.46
C ILE A 15 12.36 21.71 -5.36
N GLY A 16 11.43 20.75 -5.23
CA GLY A 16 10.03 21.12 -4.98
C GLY A 16 9.06 19.95 -4.88
N GLN A 17 8.59 19.68 -3.67
CA GLN A 17 7.33 19.02 -3.30
C GLN A 17 6.65 18.16 -4.38
N ILE A 18 7.26 17.03 -4.75
CA ILE A 18 6.53 15.83 -5.17
C ILE A 18 7.06 14.70 -4.30
N SER A 19 6.36 14.46 -3.21
CA SER A 19 6.58 13.30 -2.34
C SER A 19 6.18 12.05 -3.12
N CYS A 20 7.07 11.51 -3.95
CA CYS A 20 7.02 10.10 -4.31
C CYS A 20 7.43 9.31 -3.07
N LEU A 21 6.56 9.28 -2.06
CA LEU A 21 6.70 8.34 -0.95
C LEU A 21 6.85 6.95 -1.59
N PRO A 22 7.96 6.26 -1.37
CA PRO A 22 8.18 4.96 -1.98
C PRO A 22 7.03 4.05 -1.55
N THR A 23 6.41 3.40 -2.52
CA THR A 23 5.39 2.39 -2.24
C THR A 23 6.10 1.12 -1.80
N ILE A 24 5.78 0.64 -0.61
CA ILE A 24 6.28 -0.63 -0.09
C ILE A 24 5.17 -1.65 -0.23
N SER A 25 5.38 -2.65 -1.07
CA SER A 25 4.46 -3.77 -1.22
C SER A 25 4.88 -4.91 -0.31
N ASP A 26 3.96 -5.37 0.53
CA ASP A 26 4.16 -6.44 1.49
C ASP A 26 3.30 -7.66 1.14
N GLN A 27 3.92 -8.83 1.08
CA GLN A 27 3.30 -10.12 0.76
C GLN A 27 3.31 -11.09 1.96
N SER A 28 3.50 -10.57 3.18
CA SER A 28 3.58 -11.38 4.41
C SER A 28 2.25 -11.99 4.84
N VAL A 29 1.13 -11.46 4.34
CA VAL A 29 -0.22 -11.90 4.67
C VAL A 29 -0.58 -13.16 3.89
N ARG A 30 -1.10 -14.17 4.60
CA ARG A 30 -1.28 -15.52 4.06
C ARG A 30 -2.74 -15.91 3.76
N GLY A 31 -3.67 -14.99 3.86
CA GLY A 31 -5.09 -15.26 3.58
C GLY A 31 -6.05 -14.28 4.25
N TYR A 32 -7.32 -14.69 4.30
CA TYR A 32 -8.43 -13.90 4.85
C TYR A 32 -9.09 -14.63 6.02
N LEU A 33 -9.40 -13.88 7.07
CA LEU A 33 -10.19 -14.34 8.22
C LEU A 33 -11.68 -14.41 7.85
N THR A 34 -12.16 -13.51 6.98
CA THR A 34 -13.50 -13.55 6.39
C THR A 34 -13.42 -13.18 4.92
N GLU A 35 -13.91 -14.06 4.04
CA GLU A 35 -13.97 -13.84 2.60
C GLU A 35 -15.14 -12.93 2.19
N ARG A 36 -15.17 -11.71 2.74
CA ARG A 36 -16.12 -10.67 2.33
C ARG A 36 -15.40 -9.42 1.88
N THR A 37 -16.06 -8.62 1.05
CA THR A 37 -15.56 -7.29 0.69
C THR A 37 -15.61 -6.36 1.90
N CYS A 38 -14.53 -5.63 2.16
CA CYS A 38 -14.48 -4.62 3.21
C CYS A 38 -15.47 -3.48 2.92
N TRP A 39 -16.07 -2.92 3.97
CA TRP A 39 -16.81 -1.67 3.86
C TRP A 39 -15.90 -0.44 3.87
N TRP A 40 -16.48 0.74 3.61
CA TRP A 40 -15.77 2.00 3.70
C TRP A 40 -15.23 2.21 5.12
N ASN A 41 -13.94 2.53 5.24
CA ASN A 41 -13.22 2.72 6.50
C ASN A 41 -13.11 1.48 7.39
N GLU A 42 -13.39 0.30 6.86
CA GLU A 42 -13.12 -0.94 7.57
C GLU A 42 -11.63 -1.29 7.52
N ILE A 43 -11.12 -1.84 8.62
CA ILE A 43 -9.74 -2.29 8.73
C ILE A 43 -9.58 -3.55 7.89
N CYS A 44 -8.78 -3.49 6.82
CA CYS A 44 -8.45 -4.66 6.00
C CYS A 44 -7.40 -5.54 6.68
N LYS A 45 -6.42 -4.96 7.40
CA LYS A 45 -5.36 -5.68 8.13
C LYS A 45 -4.99 -4.97 9.42
N GLU A 46 -4.92 -5.69 10.54
CA GLU A 46 -4.47 -5.14 11.83
C GLU A 46 -2.95 -5.23 11.98
N GLU A 47 -2.35 -4.32 12.76
CA GLU A 47 -0.90 -4.18 12.99
C GLU A 47 -0.13 -5.50 13.20
N PHE A 48 -0.70 -6.48 13.90
CA PHE A 48 -0.04 -7.75 14.24
C PHE A 48 -0.71 -9.00 13.66
N GLN A 49 -1.73 -8.85 12.80
CA GLN A 49 -2.42 -9.97 12.19
C GLN A 49 -1.76 -10.37 10.87
N ASN A 50 -1.53 -11.67 10.69
CA ASN A 50 -1.00 -12.26 9.45
C ASN A 50 -2.10 -12.67 8.46
N GLN A 51 -3.35 -12.28 8.75
CA GLN A 51 -4.53 -12.52 7.93
C GLN A 51 -5.27 -11.20 7.74
N PHE A 52 -5.83 -11.00 6.55
CA PHE A 52 -6.75 -9.89 6.28
C PHE A 52 -8.08 -10.15 6.97
N LYS A 53 -8.76 -9.13 7.51
CA LYS A 53 -10.13 -9.27 8.00
C LYS A 53 -11.14 -9.44 6.86
N CYS A 54 -10.88 -8.77 5.74
CA CYS A 54 -11.76 -8.73 4.57
C CYS A 54 -10.94 -8.41 3.30
N LYS A 55 -11.52 -8.69 2.12
CA LYS A 55 -10.92 -8.40 0.81
C LYS A 55 -11.25 -6.97 0.39
N CYS A 56 -10.27 -6.19 -0.07
CA CYS A 56 -10.57 -4.90 -0.68
C CYS A 56 -11.09 -5.16 -2.11
N PRO A 57 -11.95 -4.29 -2.64
CA PRO A 57 -12.38 -4.39 -4.02
C PRO A 57 -11.17 -4.20 -4.98
N LEU A 58 -11.28 -4.71 -6.22
CA LEU A 58 -10.19 -4.74 -7.22
C LEU A 58 -9.59 -3.36 -7.57
N TRP A 59 -10.32 -2.29 -7.30
CA TRP A 59 -9.90 -0.90 -7.54
C TRP A 59 -9.28 -0.23 -6.29
N SER A 60 -9.11 -0.98 -5.20
CA SER A 60 -8.56 -0.52 -3.92
C SER A 60 -7.40 -1.39 -3.45
N PHE A 61 -6.53 -0.77 -2.67
CA PHE A 61 -5.37 -1.40 -2.03
C PHE A 61 -5.54 -1.37 -0.52
N CYS A 62 -5.08 -2.42 0.17
CA CYS A 62 -5.00 -2.42 1.62
C CYS A 62 -3.77 -1.61 2.04
N ARG A 63 -3.98 -0.35 2.46
CA ARG A 63 -2.93 0.65 2.70
C ARG A 63 -2.84 1.05 4.16
N SER A 64 -1.61 1.27 4.63
CA SER A 64 -1.31 2.01 5.86
C SER A 64 -0.15 3.00 5.65
N GLU A 65 0.05 3.86 6.64
CA GLU A 65 1.22 4.76 6.70
C GLU A 65 2.51 4.02 7.12
N GLY A 66 2.43 2.77 7.60
CA GLY A 66 3.61 1.98 7.97
C GLY A 66 3.29 0.58 8.48
N ARG A 67 4.30 -0.29 8.53
CA ARG A 67 4.15 -1.73 8.86
C ARG A 67 3.44 -2.04 10.18
N TYR A 68 3.63 -1.18 11.18
CA TYR A 68 3.11 -1.35 12.54
C TYR A 68 1.79 -0.62 12.78
N TYR A 69 1.03 -0.33 11.71
CA TYR A 69 -0.28 0.32 11.80
C TYR A 69 -1.35 -0.55 11.17
N SER A 70 -2.59 -0.33 11.60
CA SER A 70 -3.77 -0.87 10.93
C SER A 70 -3.90 -0.28 9.53
N ALA A 71 -4.32 -1.13 8.60
CA ALA A 71 -4.48 -0.83 7.20
C ALA A 71 -5.95 -0.75 6.83
N TYR A 72 -6.27 0.12 5.86
CA TYR A 72 -7.61 0.36 5.37
C TYR A 72 -7.63 0.27 3.85
N CYS A 73 -8.78 -0.04 3.26
CA CYS A 73 -8.92 0.00 1.81
C CYS A 73 -8.83 1.45 1.32
N SER A 74 -7.87 1.73 0.43
CA SER A 74 -7.64 3.03 -0.17
C SER A 74 -7.40 2.88 -1.67
N MET A 75 -7.89 3.83 -2.46
CA MET A 75 -7.62 3.86 -3.91
C MET A 75 -6.18 4.27 -4.22
N THR A 76 -5.46 4.82 -3.25
CA THR A 76 -4.12 5.38 -3.45
C THR A 76 -3.06 4.32 -3.22
N SER A 77 -2.21 4.12 -4.23
CA SER A 77 -1.13 3.14 -4.18
C SER A 77 0.14 3.64 -3.47
N THR A 78 0.10 4.70 -2.67
CA THR A 78 1.29 5.23 -1.96
C THR A 78 1.37 4.76 -0.51
N GLY A 79 2.58 4.70 0.06
CA GLY A 79 2.81 4.26 1.43
C GLY A 79 3.05 2.75 1.54
N TYR A 80 2.61 2.16 2.65
CA TYR A 80 2.76 0.73 2.90
C TYR A 80 1.50 -0.02 2.46
N ILE A 81 1.62 -0.90 1.49
CA ILE A 81 0.50 -1.62 0.88
C ILE A 81 0.71 -3.10 1.03
N TRP A 82 -0.34 -3.80 1.44
CA TRP A 82 -0.35 -5.26 1.42
C TRP A 82 -0.99 -5.78 0.15
N THR A 83 -0.26 -6.67 -0.52
CA THR A 83 -0.75 -7.40 -1.68
C THR A 83 -1.74 -8.45 -1.20
N GLN A 84 -2.95 -8.37 -1.73
CA GLN A 84 -4.04 -9.27 -1.41
C GLN A 84 -3.94 -10.53 -2.27
N PRO A 85 -3.87 -11.74 -1.69
CA PRO A 85 -3.86 -12.97 -2.47
C PRO A 85 -5.21 -13.14 -3.21
N ASP A 86 -5.18 -13.74 -4.40
CA ASP A 86 -6.38 -13.99 -5.20
C ASP A 86 -7.35 -14.96 -4.51
#